data_AF-A0A7L1K447-F1
#
_entry.id   AF-A0A7L1K447-F1
#
_cell.length_a   1.000
_cell.length_b   1.000
_cell.length_c   1.000
_cell.angle_alpha   90.00
_cell.angle_beta   90.00
_cell.angle_gamma   90.00
#
_symmetry.space_group_name_H-M   'P 1'
#
loop_
_entity.id
_entity.type
_entity.pdbx_description
1 polymer ?
#
loop_
_entity_poly.entity_id
_entity_poly.type
_entity_poly.pdbx_seq_one_letter_code
_entity_poly.pdbx_strand_id
1 'polypeptide(L)'
;QEDYNQLRPLSYPNTDVFLICFSVVNPASYHNVQEEWVPELKVCMPNVPYVLIGTQIDLRDDPKTLARLLYMKEKPLTYEHGVKLAKEIGAQCYLECSALTQKGLKTVFDEAILTIFHPKKKKKRCAKCHRCCTLV
;
A
#
# COMPACT_ATOMS: atom_id res chain seq x y z
N GLN A 1 4.03 -5.75 -17.88
CA GLN A 1 4.49 -6.43 -16.64
C GLN A 1 3.70 -7.71 -16.36
N GLU A 2 2.78 -8.12 -17.24
CA GLU A 2 1.93 -9.30 -17.09
C GLU A 2 2.70 -10.62 -17.24
N ASP A 3 3.83 -10.60 -17.96
CA ASP A 3 4.68 -11.77 -18.22
C ASP A 3 5.24 -12.43 -16.94
N TYR A 4 5.27 -11.68 -15.83
CA TYR A 4 5.76 -12.18 -14.54
C TYR A 4 4.64 -12.61 -13.59
N ASN A 5 3.37 -12.47 -13.97
CA ASN A 5 2.23 -12.77 -13.10
C ASN A 5 2.25 -14.23 -12.62
N GLN A 6 2.70 -15.17 -13.45
CA GLN A 6 2.78 -16.59 -13.10
C GLN A 6 4.00 -16.92 -12.23
N LEU A 7 5.06 -16.11 -12.32
CA LEU A 7 6.33 -16.35 -11.62
C LEU A 7 6.37 -15.68 -10.24
N ARG A 8 5.70 -14.54 -10.07
CA ARG A 8 5.69 -13.77 -8.82
C ARG A 8 5.22 -14.60 -7.60
N PRO A 9 4.15 -15.42 -7.69
CA PRO A 9 3.68 -16.22 -6.56
C PRO A 9 4.71 -17.24 -6.06
N LEU A 10 5.67 -17.64 -6.89
CA LEU A 10 6.74 -18.56 -6.50
C LEU A 10 7.69 -17.94 -5.46
N SER A 11 7.72 -16.61 -5.34
CA SER A 11 8.56 -15.89 -4.37
C SER A 11 7.87 -15.62 -3.02
N TYR A 12 6.58 -15.96 -2.89
CA TYR A 12 5.79 -15.67 -1.68
C TYR A 12 6.01 -16.60 -0.48
N PRO A 13 6.34 -17.90 -0.65
CA PRO A 13 6.58 -18.77 0.49
C PRO A 13 7.64 -18.20 1.44
N ASN A 14 7.41 -18.35 2.74
CA ASN A 14 8.30 -17.85 3.81
C ASN A 14 8.47 -16.31 3.86
N THR A 15 7.52 -15.54 3.32
CA THR A 15 7.51 -14.08 3.49
C THR A 15 6.86 -13.67 4.82
N ASP A 16 7.56 -12.86 5.62
CA ASP A 16 7.08 -12.34 6.90
C ASP A 16 6.25 -11.05 6.76
N VAL A 17 6.54 -10.23 5.76
CA VAL A 17 5.84 -8.97 5.48
C VAL A 17 5.92 -8.63 3.99
N PHE A 18 4.83 -8.14 3.41
CA PHE A 18 4.83 -7.60 2.05
C PHE A 18 4.88 -6.07 2.06
N LEU A 19 5.65 -5.52 1.12
CA LEU A 19 5.68 -4.11 0.81
C LEU A 19 4.91 -3.89 -0.50
N ILE A 20 3.72 -3.29 -0.40
CA ILE A 20 2.90 -2.99 -1.57
C ILE A 20 3.16 -1.54 -1.95
N CYS A 21 3.68 -1.33 -3.16
CA CYS A 21 4.09 -0.02 -3.63
C CYS A 21 3.16 0.50 -4.74
N PHE A 22 2.89 1.80 -4.72
CA PHE A 22 2.40 2.55 -5.88
C PHE A 22 3.22 3.82 -6.04
N SER A 23 3.13 4.47 -7.19
CA SER A 23 3.77 5.78 -7.41
C SER A 23 2.76 6.90 -7.22
N VAL A 24 3.14 7.92 -6.45
CA VAL A 24 2.26 9.08 -6.20
C VAL A 24 2.04 9.94 -7.46
N VAL A 25 2.77 9.67 -8.55
CA VAL A 25 2.65 10.35 -9.84
C VAL A 25 2.22 9.41 -10.96
N ASN A 26 1.67 8.24 -10.60
CA ASN A 26 1.05 7.29 -11.51
C ASN A 26 -0.26 6.74 -10.90
N PRO A 27 -1.39 7.45 -11.09
CA PRO A 27 -2.70 7.04 -10.56
C PRO A 27 -3.12 5.62 -10.91
N ALA A 28 -2.81 5.12 -12.11
CA ALA A 28 -3.10 3.73 -12.48
C ALA A 28 -2.43 2.71 -11.53
N SER A 29 -1.19 2.98 -11.08
CA SER A 29 -0.51 2.10 -10.12
C SER A 29 -1.19 2.04 -8.75
N TYR A 30 -1.88 3.10 -8.35
CA TYR A 30 -2.69 3.15 -7.12
C TYR A 30 -3.94 2.30 -7.25
N HIS A 31 -4.61 2.32 -8.40
CA HIS A 31 -5.79 1.47 -8.67
C HIS A 31 -5.43 -0.02 -8.67
N ASN A 32 -4.31 -0.38 -9.31
CA ASN A 32 -3.82 -1.76 -9.35
C ASN A 32 -3.58 -2.36 -7.94
N VAL A 33 -3.32 -1.53 -6.92
CA VAL A 33 -3.23 -2.03 -5.53
C VAL A 33 -4.54 -2.68 -5.09
N GLN A 34 -5.68 -2.05 -5.36
CA GLN A 34 -6.98 -2.56 -4.94
C GLN A 34 -7.49 -3.67 -5.86
N GLU A 35 -7.21 -3.55 -7.15
CA GLU A 35 -7.79 -4.40 -8.20
C GLU A 35 -7.00 -5.70 -8.40
N GLU A 36 -5.67 -5.65 -8.24
CA GLU A 36 -4.78 -6.76 -8.59
C GLU A 36 -3.95 -7.23 -7.39
N TRP A 37 -3.12 -6.35 -6.81
CA TRP A 37 -2.07 -6.76 -5.87
C TRP A 37 -2.62 -7.26 -4.53
N VAL A 38 -3.58 -6.54 -3.94
CA VAL A 38 -4.17 -6.94 -2.65
C VAL A 38 -5.03 -8.19 -2.80
N PRO A 39 -5.90 -8.33 -3.83
CA PRO A 39 -6.61 -9.58 -4.09
C PRO A 39 -5.68 -10.78 -4.25
N GLU A 40 -4.61 -10.67 -5.04
CA GLU A 40 -3.63 -11.74 -5.24
C GLU A 40 -3.00 -12.18 -3.90
N LEU A 41 -2.50 -11.23 -3.11
CA LEU A 41 -1.88 -11.54 -1.80
C LEU A 41 -2.88 -12.12 -0.81
N LYS A 42 -4.15 -11.72 -0.85
CA LYS A 42 -5.21 -12.31 -0.01
C LYS A 42 -5.52 -13.76 -0.37
N VAL A 43 -5.34 -14.15 -1.63
CA VAL A 43 -5.51 -15.55 -2.08
C VAL A 43 -4.27 -16.37 -1.73
N CYS A 44 -3.07 -15.88 -2.06
CA CYS A 44 -1.85 -16.65 -1.88
C CYS A 44 -1.37 -16.68 -0.42
N MET A 45 -1.44 -15.57 0.30
CA MET A 45 -0.82 -15.36 1.62
C MET A 45 -1.76 -14.62 2.60
N PRO A 46 -2.94 -15.17 2.95
CA PRO A 46 -4.01 -14.45 3.67
C PRO A 46 -3.62 -13.92 5.07
N ASN A 47 -2.60 -14.52 5.69
CA ASN A 47 -2.17 -14.23 7.06
C ASN A 47 -0.94 -13.33 7.15
N VAL A 48 -0.24 -13.09 6.04
CA VAL A 48 0.97 -12.26 6.05
C VAL A 48 0.58 -10.78 6.05
N PRO A 49 1.11 -9.97 6.98
CA PRO A 49 0.84 -8.54 7.00
C PRO A 49 1.47 -7.82 5.79
N TYR A 50 0.93 -6.66 5.46
CA TYR A 50 1.51 -5.79 4.45
C TYR A 50 1.43 -4.32 4.82
N VAL A 51 2.42 -3.57 4.34
CA VAL A 51 2.53 -2.12 4.45
C VAL A 51 2.31 -1.52 3.06
N LEU A 52 1.56 -0.41 3.00
CA LEU A 52 1.35 0.33 1.76
C LEU A 52 2.35 1.49 1.66
N ILE A 53 2.99 1.63 0.50
CA ILE A 53 4.04 2.63 0.28
C ILE A 53 3.71 3.47 -0.97
N GLY A 54 3.62 4.79 -0.78
CA GLY A 54 3.62 5.77 -1.86
C GLY A 54 5.05 6.15 -2.22
N THR A 55 5.48 5.80 -3.43
CA THR A 55 6.84 6.05 -3.93
C THR A 55 6.91 7.30 -4.80
N GLN A 56 8.14 7.77 -5.07
CA GLN A 56 8.43 8.89 -5.99
C GLN A 56 7.83 10.22 -5.52
N ILE A 57 7.82 10.48 -4.21
CA ILE A 57 7.25 11.72 -3.65
C ILE A 57 7.99 12.99 -4.06
N ASP A 58 9.25 12.87 -4.49
CA ASP A 58 10.02 13.96 -5.08
C ASP A 58 9.41 14.49 -6.39
N LEU A 59 8.64 13.65 -7.10
CA LEU A 59 8.01 14.03 -8.36
C LEU A 59 6.64 14.69 -8.19
N ARG A 60 6.10 14.75 -6.96
CA ARG A 60 4.76 15.31 -6.70
C ARG A 60 4.68 16.78 -7.11
N ASP A 61 5.78 17.52 -6.94
CA ASP A 61 5.88 18.94 -7.27
C ASP A 61 6.80 19.20 -8.49
N ASP A 62 7.26 18.14 -9.18
CA ASP A 62 8.15 18.27 -10.33
C ASP A 62 7.40 18.87 -11.55
N PRO A 63 7.84 20.01 -12.12
CA PRO A 63 7.11 20.69 -13.20
C PRO A 63 6.88 19.82 -14.43
N LYS A 64 7.85 18.98 -14.82
CA LYS A 64 7.72 18.10 -15.99
C LYS A 64 6.67 17.02 -15.74
N THR A 65 6.69 16.44 -14.55
CA THR A 65 5.73 15.42 -14.14
C THR A 65 4.32 16.00 -14.03
N LEU A 66 4.17 17.19 -13.46
CA LEU A 66 2.89 17.90 -13.40
C LEU A 66 2.33 18.22 -14.78
N ALA A 67 3.16 18.71 -15.70
CA ALA A 67 2.74 18.97 -17.09
C ALA A 67 2.27 17.69 -17.80
N ARG A 68 2.98 16.57 -17.62
CA ARG A 68 2.59 15.27 -18.17
C ARG A 68 1.25 14.79 -17.62
N LEU A 69 1.06 14.85 -16.30
CA LEU A 69 -0.19 14.45 -15.66
C LEU A 69 -1.35 15.33 -16.11
N LEU A 70 -1.15 16.63 -16.20
CA LEU A 70 -2.16 17.56 -16.70
C LEU A 70 -2.58 17.25 -18.14
N TYR A 71 -1.63 16.92 -19.01
CA TYR A 71 -1.92 16.48 -20.38
C TYR A 71 -2.81 15.23 -20.40
N MET A 72 -2.57 14.29 -19.48
CA MET A 72 -3.39 13.08 -19.29
C MET A 72 -4.68 13.34 -18.50
N LYS A 73 -4.97 14.60 -18.11
CA LYS A 73 -6.09 15.00 -17.24
C LYS A 73 -6.07 14.35 -15.85
N GLU A 74 -4.89 14.01 -15.37
CA GLU A 74 -4.64 13.43 -14.06
C GLU A 74 -3.95 14.44 -13.12
N LYS A 75 -3.88 14.07 -11.84
CA LYS A 75 -3.14 14.82 -10.81
C LYS A 75 -2.31 13.86 -9.96
N PRO A 76 -1.21 14.33 -9.35
CA PRO A 76 -0.51 13.54 -8.35
C PRO A 76 -1.42 13.16 -7.19
N LEU A 77 -1.17 12.00 -6.61
CA LEU A 77 -1.84 11.51 -5.42
C LEU A 77 -1.28 12.22 -4.19
N THR A 78 -2.18 12.79 -3.38
CA THR A 78 -1.86 13.35 -2.08
C THR A 78 -1.65 12.26 -1.03
N TYR A 79 -1.09 12.66 0.12
CA TYR A 79 -0.89 11.76 1.25
C TYR A 79 -2.22 11.16 1.75
N GLU A 80 -3.30 11.93 1.74
CA GLU A 80 -4.63 11.51 2.19
C GLU A 80 -5.20 10.36 1.35
N HIS A 81 -4.92 10.33 0.04
CA HIS A 81 -5.31 9.20 -0.81
C HIS A 81 -4.66 7.90 -0.33
N GLY A 82 -3.36 7.92 -0.03
CA GLY A 82 -2.64 6.75 0.46
C GLY A 82 -3.11 6.29 1.85
N VAL A 83 -3.37 7.22 2.76
CA VAL A 83 -3.96 6.90 4.08
C VAL A 83 -5.33 6.25 3.92
N LYS A 84 -6.17 6.81 3.05
CA LYS A 84 -7.50 6.24 2.74
C LYS A 84 -7.36 4.83 2.17
N LEU A 85 -6.50 4.64 1.17
CA LEU A 85 -6.26 3.35 0.55
C LEU A 85 -5.80 2.31 1.56
N ALA A 86 -4.81 2.62 2.39
CA ALA A 86 -4.29 1.70 3.40
C ALA A 86 -5.39 1.20 4.35
N LYS A 87 -6.30 2.10 4.76
CA LYS A 87 -7.46 1.74 5.59
C LYS A 87 -8.44 0.84 4.85
N GLU A 88 -8.73 1.11 3.58
CA GLU A 88 -9.66 0.34 2.76
C GLU A 88 -9.16 -1.10 2.49
N ILE A 89 -7.87 -1.24 2.17
CA ILE A 89 -7.29 -2.56 1.87
C ILE A 89 -7.00 -3.38 3.13
N GLY A 90 -6.83 -2.71 4.28
CA GLY A 90 -6.45 -3.32 5.55
C GLY A 90 -4.94 -3.45 5.75
N ALA A 91 -4.17 -2.53 5.18
CA ALA A 91 -2.72 -2.45 5.40
C ALA A 91 -2.39 -2.02 6.83
N GLN A 92 -1.20 -2.39 7.28
CA GLN A 92 -0.73 -2.11 8.64
C GLN A 92 -0.46 -0.61 8.85
N CYS A 93 0.16 0.04 7.86
CA CYS A 93 0.32 1.48 7.80
C CYS A 93 0.44 1.94 6.35
N TYR A 94 0.40 3.27 6.18
CA TYR A 94 0.77 3.95 4.94
C TYR A 94 2.05 4.75 5.20
N LEU A 95 3.02 4.64 4.29
CA LEU A 95 4.28 5.38 4.33
C LEU A 95 4.55 5.97 2.96
N GLU A 96 5.38 7.01 2.92
CA GLU A 96 5.81 7.63 1.68
C GLU A 96 7.33 7.71 1.62
N CYS A 97 7.90 7.46 0.44
CA CYS A 97 9.33 7.60 0.24
C CYS A 97 9.71 8.10 -1.16
N SER A 98 10.93 8.63 -1.22
CA SER A 98 11.64 8.95 -2.45
C SER A 98 12.95 8.18 -2.43
N ALA A 99 13.14 7.27 -3.39
CA ALA A 99 14.43 6.59 -3.55
C ALA A 99 15.52 7.57 -4.00
N LEU A 100 15.16 8.59 -4.80
CA LEU A 100 16.09 9.58 -5.34
C LEU A 100 16.67 10.48 -4.23
N THR A 101 15.79 11.05 -3.40
CA THR A 101 16.20 11.96 -2.31
C THR A 101 16.45 11.24 -0.99
N GLN A 102 16.25 9.91 -0.96
CA GLN A 102 16.29 9.04 0.22
C GLN A 102 15.29 9.39 1.33
N LYS A 103 14.43 10.39 1.12
CA LYS A 103 13.39 10.79 2.09
C LYS A 103 12.46 9.62 2.37
N GLY A 104 12.29 9.29 3.66
CA GLY A 104 11.38 8.24 4.14
C GLY A 104 11.83 6.80 3.89
N LEU A 105 12.94 6.58 3.17
CA LEU A 105 13.37 5.23 2.79
C LEU A 105 13.72 4.37 4.01
N LYS A 106 14.48 4.91 4.97
CA LYS A 106 14.79 4.21 6.22
C LYS A 106 13.53 3.85 7.01
N THR A 107 12.60 4.80 7.13
CA THR A 107 11.33 4.61 7.85
C THR A 107 10.50 3.48 7.26
N VAL A 108 10.46 3.35 5.92
CA VAL A 108 9.75 2.23 5.26
C VAL A 108 10.28 0.88 5.74
N PHE A 109 11.60 0.69 5.79
CA PHE A 109 12.18 -0.57 6.22
C PHE A 109 12.08 -0.80 7.74
N ASP A 110 12.26 0.25 8.55
CA ASP A 110 12.09 0.16 10.01
C ASP A 110 10.65 -0.28 10.36
N GLU A 111 9.64 0.35 9.75
CA GLU A 111 8.22 0.03 9.99
C GLU A 111 7.81 -1.35 9.47
N ALA A 112 8.40 -1.80 8.36
CA ALA A 112 8.20 -3.15 7.86
C ALA A 112 8.66 -4.21 8.87
N ILE A 113 9.81 -3.98 9.51
CA ILE A 113 10.33 -4.85 10.57
C ILE A 113 9.42 -4.79 11.80
N LEU A 114 9.03 -3.58 12.24
CA LEU A 114 8.14 -3.40 13.39
C LEU A 114 6.78 -4.07 13.21
N THR A 115 6.28 -4.12 11.97
CA THR A 115 5.02 -4.77 11.62
C THR A 115 5.01 -6.27 11.94
N ILE A 116 6.17 -6.93 11.86
CA ILE A 116 6.33 -8.36 12.19
C ILE A 116 6.22 -8.56 13.70
N PHE A 117 6.87 -7.69 14.49
CA PHE A 117 6.86 -7.78 15.95
C PHE A 117 5.54 -7.31 16.58
N HIS A 118 4.85 -6.35 15.96
CA HIS A 118 3.65 -5.71 16.52
C HIS A 118 2.53 -5.56 15.47
N PRO A 119 1.99 -6.66 14.91
CA PRO A 119 0.94 -6.56 13.90
C PRO A 119 -0.35 -5.97 14.48
N LYS A 120 -0.97 -5.00 13.79
CA LYS A 120 -2.29 -4.50 14.19
C LYS A 120 -3.30 -5.64 14.07
N LYS A 121 -4.06 -5.87 15.14
CA LYS A 121 -5.12 -6.88 15.17
C LYS A 121 -6.19 -6.50 14.14
N LYS A 122 -6.46 -7.38 13.17
CA LYS A 122 -7.62 -7.23 12.26
C LYS A 122 -8.89 -7.18 13.11
N LYS A 123 -9.67 -6.10 13.01
CA LYS A 123 -10.98 -6.00 13.68
C LYS A 123 -11.89 -7.09 13.10
N LYS A 124 -12.17 -8.15 13.87
CA LYS A 124 -13.17 -9.15 13.48
C LYS A 124 -14.53 -8.45 13.44
N ARG A 125 -15.13 -8.31 12.26
CA ARG A 125 -16.56 -7.95 12.18
C ARG A 125 -17.34 -9.13 12.71
N CYS A 126 -17.94 -8.97 13.90
CA CYS A 126 -18.88 -9.97 14.42
C CYS A 126 -20.11 -9.99 13.52
N ALA A 127 -20.24 -11.01 12.68
CA ALA A 127 -21.35 -11.14 11.73
C ALA A 127 -22.72 -11.39 12.39
N LYS A 128 -22.80 -11.43 13.73
CA LYS A 128 -24.02 -11.79 14.48
C LYS A 128 -24.44 -10.80 15.58
N CYS A 129 -23.77 -9.66 15.77
CA CYS A 129 -24.19 -8.73 16.83
C CYS A 129 -24.56 -7.35 16.26
N HIS A 130 -25.84 -7.17 15.96
CA HIS A 130 -26.40 -5.88 15.55
C HIS A 130 -26.68 -4.93 16.73
N ARG A 131 -26.37 -5.31 17.99
CA ARG A 131 -26.85 -4.52 19.14
C ARG A 131 -26.13 -4.71 20.48
N CYS A 132 -24.81 -4.91 20.52
CA CYS A 132 -24.11 -4.84 21.79
C CYS A 132 -22.72 -4.24 21.61
N CYS A 133 -22.58 -2.98 22.02
CA CYS A 133 -21.41 -2.37 22.66
C CYS A 133 -21.68 -0.86 22.83
N THR A 134 -22.48 -0.49 23.81
CA THR A 134 -22.30 0.79 24.50
C THR A 134 -21.06 0.62 25.37
N LEU A 135 -19.98 1.30 25.02
CA LEU A 135 -18.81 1.45 25.88
C LEU A 135 -19.22 2.35 27.06
N VAL A 136 -19.06 1.84 28.28
CA VAL A 136 -18.80 2.65 29.48
C VAL A 136 -17.28 2.70 29.62
#